data_AF-A0A1I0QU55-F1
#
_entry.id   AF-A0A1I0QU55-F1
#
_cell.length_a   1.000
_cell.length_b   1.000
_cell.length_c   1.000
_cell.angle_alpha   90.00
_cell.angle_beta   90.00
_cell.angle_gamma   90.00
#
_symmetry.space_group_name_H-M   'P 1'
#
loop_
_entity.id
_entity.type
_entity.pdbx_description
1 polymer ?
#
loop_
_entity_poly.entity_id
_entity_poly.type
_entity_poly.pdbx_seq_one_letter_code
_entity_poly.pdbx_strand_id
1 'polypeptide(L)'
;MYILWGKLMGQIYYLGGSPCCGKSTISKMLVDKYDFQYFKVDDFLNTYIEKGAKDGKPLLSKVSKMTLDELWLRNPNIQNEEELKMYCEMFEYILADLIIKASDIPIVAEGAAFLPNLMKKIGISQSKYICMVPTKQFQYEEYLKRPWVPHYLRGCGNKELAFENWMQRDYLYASVVLEDARKLGYHTLVVDGTKSIEENYLAVEKIFKL
;
A
#
# COMPACT_ATOMS: atom_id res chain seq x y z
N MET A 1 7.11 -27.66 -6.68
CA MET A 1 7.38 -26.22 -6.41
C MET A 1 6.32 -25.31 -7.03
N TYR A 2 6.07 -25.34 -8.35
CA TYR A 2 5.03 -24.52 -9.00
C TYR A 2 3.58 -24.76 -8.53
N ILE A 3 3.21 -26.00 -8.19
CA ILE A 3 1.86 -26.36 -7.68
C ILE A 3 1.62 -25.78 -6.28
N LEU A 4 2.66 -25.74 -5.44
CA LEU A 4 2.62 -25.10 -4.11
C LEU A 4 2.52 -23.58 -4.22
N TRP A 5 3.23 -22.97 -5.16
CA TRP A 5 3.13 -21.54 -5.47
C TRP A 5 1.74 -21.15 -5.99
N GLY A 6 1.17 -21.93 -6.92
CA GLY A 6 -0.18 -21.69 -7.42
C GLY A 6 -1.27 -21.82 -6.34
N LYS A 7 -1.10 -22.76 -5.40
CA LYS A 7 -2.01 -22.93 -4.26
C LYS A 7 -1.86 -21.79 -3.22
N LEU A 8 -0.63 -21.34 -2.95
CA LEU A 8 -0.34 -20.15 -2.13
C LEU A 8 -1.00 -18.88 -2.68
N MET A 9 -0.83 -18.65 -3.98
CA MET A 9 -1.34 -17.44 -4.63
C MET A 9 -2.87 -17.41 -4.74
N GLY A 10 -3.52 -18.57 -4.69
CA GLY A 10 -4.97 -18.70 -4.63
C GLY A 10 -5.59 -18.39 -3.26
N GLN A 11 -4.79 -18.23 -2.20
CA GLN A 11 -5.27 -18.05 -0.82
C GLN A 11 -5.00 -16.67 -0.24
N ILE A 12 -4.40 -15.75 -1.00
CA ILE A 12 -4.11 -14.39 -0.52
C ILE A 12 -5.03 -13.40 -1.23
N TYR A 13 -5.67 -12.55 -0.45
CA TYR A 13 -6.47 -11.41 -0.90
C TYR A 13 -5.67 -10.13 -0.69
N TYR A 14 -5.38 -9.42 -1.77
CA TYR A 14 -4.51 -8.25 -1.76
C TYR A 14 -5.32 -6.95 -1.85
N LEU A 15 -5.10 -6.06 -0.88
CA LEU A 15 -5.59 -4.68 -0.93
C LEU A 15 -4.39 -3.75 -1.17
N GLY A 16 -4.24 -3.30 -2.41
CA GLY A 16 -3.22 -2.33 -2.81
C GLY A 16 -3.76 -0.90 -2.90
N GLY A 17 -2.90 0.02 -3.31
CA GLY A 17 -3.26 1.42 -3.59
C GLY A 17 -2.84 2.42 -2.50
N SER A 18 -3.27 3.67 -2.66
CA SER A 18 -2.73 4.82 -1.93
C SER A 18 -3.09 4.83 -0.43
N PRO A 19 -2.27 5.41 0.46
CA PRO A 19 -2.63 5.62 1.86
C PRO A 19 -3.96 6.36 2.05
N CYS A 20 -4.56 6.20 3.24
CA CYS A 20 -5.75 6.97 3.65
C CYS A 20 -7.07 6.68 2.88
N CYS A 21 -7.25 5.46 2.37
CA CYS A 21 -8.51 5.01 1.76
C CYS A 21 -9.22 3.88 2.53
N GLY A 22 -8.84 3.65 3.80
CA GLY A 22 -9.52 2.66 4.66
C GLY A 22 -9.07 1.20 4.50
N LYS A 23 -7.99 0.91 3.74
CA LYS A 23 -7.47 -0.47 3.56
C LYS A 23 -7.33 -1.23 4.87
N SER A 24 -6.56 -0.71 5.83
CA SER A 24 -6.33 -1.40 7.10
C SER A 24 -7.62 -1.69 7.87
N THR A 25 -8.63 -0.81 7.80
CA THR A 25 -9.92 -1.05 8.45
C THR A 25 -10.69 -2.17 7.77
N ILE A 26 -10.81 -2.13 6.44
CA ILE A 26 -11.50 -3.18 5.66
C ILE A 26 -10.78 -4.52 5.79
N SER A 27 -9.45 -4.53 5.76
CA SER A 27 -8.67 -5.75 5.93
C SER A 27 -8.91 -6.40 7.29
N LYS A 28 -8.99 -5.62 8.37
CA LYS A 28 -9.34 -6.12 9.70
C LYS A 28 -10.76 -6.68 9.74
N MET A 29 -11.73 -5.99 9.15
CA MET A 29 -13.11 -6.50 9.07
C MET A 29 -13.20 -7.85 8.34
N LEU A 30 -12.43 -8.04 7.25
CA LEU A 30 -12.36 -9.32 6.54
C LEU A 30 -11.69 -10.41 7.39
N VAL A 31 -10.60 -10.05 8.08
CA VAL A 31 -9.89 -10.95 9.00
C VAL A 31 -10.82 -11.42 10.11
N ASP A 32 -11.52 -10.49 10.76
CA ASP A 32 -12.42 -10.78 11.89
C ASP A 32 -13.63 -11.61 11.45
N LYS A 33 -14.20 -11.35 10.25
CA LYS A 33 -15.37 -12.09 9.77
C LYS A 33 -15.04 -13.51 9.31
N TYR A 34 -13.90 -13.71 8.65
CA TYR A 34 -13.55 -14.98 7.99
C TYR A 34 -12.46 -15.78 8.71
N ASP A 35 -11.99 -15.31 9.86
CA ASP A 35 -10.88 -15.91 10.63
C ASP A 35 -9.61 -16.10 9.76
N PHE A 36 -9.32 -15.08 8.93
CA PHE A 36 -8.16 -15.08 8.04
C PHE A 36 -6.92 -14.53 8.75
N GLN A 37 -5.75 -14.85 8.22
CA GLN A 37 -4.52 -14.20 8.68
C GLN A 37 -4.45 -12.76 8.17
N TYR A 38 -3.82 -11.89 8.96
CA TYR A 38 -3.57 -10.51 8.56
C TYR A 38 -2.09 -10.28 8.24
N PHE A 39 -1.84 -9.65 7.09
CA PHE A 39 -0.51 -9.18 6.72
C PHE A 39 -0.57 -7.70 6.31
N LYS A 40 0.15 -6.85 7.04
CA LYS A 40 0.26 -5.43 6.75
C LYS A 40 1.70 -5.08 6.41
N VAL A 41 1.93 -4.54 5.22
CA VAL A 41 3.29 -4.18 4.76
C VAL A 41 3.92 -3.13 5.68
N ASP A 42 3.16 -2.14 6.14
CA ASP A 42 3.67 -1.05 6.98
C ASP A 42 4.34 -1.53 8.27
N ASP A 43 3.90 -2.68 8.81
CA ASP A 43 4.46 -3.26 10.05
C ASP A 43 5.91 -3.74 9.86
N PHE A 44 6.33 -3.97 8.61
CA PHE A 44 7.65 -4.47 8.24
C PHE A 44 8.44 -3.49 7.36
N LEU A 45 7.87 -2.32 7.05
CA LEU A 45 8.44 -1.38 6.08
C LEU A 45 9.89 -0.98 6.40
N ASN A 46 10.16 -0.62 7.65
CA ASN A 46 11.52 -0.27 8.09
C ASN A 46 12.48 -1.46 7.97
N THR A 47 12.03 -2.67 8.33
CA THR A 47 12.82 -3.90 8.19
C THR A 47 13.20 -4.15 6.72
N TYR A 48 12.26 -3.95 5.78
CA TYR A 48 12.54 -4.11 4.35
C TYR A 48 13.48 -3.02 3.82
N ILE A 49 13.35 -1.78 4.30
CA ILE A 49 14.28 -0.69 3.96
C ILE A 49 15.69 -1.04 4.44
N GLU A 50 15.86 -1.46 5.69
CA GLU A 50 17.17 -1.84 6.25
C GLU A 50 17.78 -3.05 5.54
N LYS A 51 16.97 -4.07 5.23
CA LYS A 51 17.42 -5.25 4.49
C LYS A 51 17.85 -4.89 3.08
N GLY A 52 17.04 -4.13 2.36
CA GLY A 52 17.37 -3.64 1.03
C GLY A 52 18.62 -2.76 1.02
N ALA A 53 18.81 -1.93 2.03
CA ALA A 53 20.02 -1.13 2.18
C ALA A 53 21.28 -2.00 2.36
N LYS A 54 21.19 -3.07 3.18
CA LYS A 54 22.29 -4.04 3.35
C LYS A 54 22.58 -4.82 2.07
N ASP A 55 21.54 -5.16 1.32
CA ASP A 55 21.64 -5.87 0.04
C ASP A 55 22.06 -4.94 -1.13
N GLY A 56 22.29 -3.64 -0.88
CA GLY A 56 22.75 -2.68 -1.87
C GLY A 56 21.66 -2.22 -2.86
N LYS A 57 20.38 -2.36 -2.52
CA LYS A 57 19.26 -1.87 -3.33
C LYS A 57 19.30 -0.33 -3.38
N PRO A 58 19.41 0.32 -4.55
CA PRO A 58 19.73 1.74 -4.65
C PRO A 58 18.77 2.67 -3.90
N LEU A 59 17.45 2.52 -4.07
CA LEU A 59 16.48 3.41 -3.45
C LEU A 59 16.27 3.09 -1.97
N LEU A 60 16.23 1.81 -1.59
CA LEU A 60 16.15 1.44 -0.16
C LEU A 60 17.40 1.92 0.60
N SER A 61 18.58 1.82 0.00
CA SER A 61 19.82 2.39 0.54
C SER A 61 19.76 3.91 0.69
N LYS A 62 19.18 4.59 -0.31
CA LYS A 62 19.02 6.05 -0.29
C LYS A 62 18.05 6.48 0.81
N VAL A 63 16.85 5.89 0.85
CA VAL A 63 15.79 6.22 1.81
C VAL A 63 16.21 5.91 3.25
N SER A 64 16.97 4.82 3.48
CA SER A 64 17.46 4.47 4.81
C SER A 64 18.34 5.54 5.50
N LYS A 65 18.85 6.50 4.73
CA LYS A 65 19.76 7.56 5.20
C LYS A 65 19.12 8.95 5.21
N MET A 66 17.91 9.09 4.68
CA MET A 66 17.25 10.39 4.55
C MET A 66 16.75 10.88 5.90
N THR A 67 17.01 12.15 6.17
CA THR A 67 16.28 12.93 7.16
C THR A 67 14.85 13.22 6.68
N LEU A 68 13.99 13.70 7.59
CA LEU A 68 12.63 14.11 7.21
C LEU A 68 12.62 15.26 6.20
N ASP A 69 13.57 16.19 6.26
CA ASP A 69 13.68 17.27 5.29
C ASP A 69 14.11 16.76 3.91
N GLU A 70 15.11 15.88 3.88
CA GLU A 70 15.52 15.21 2.65
C GLU A 70 14.43 14.31 2.08
N LEU A 71 13.46 13.86 2.88
CA LEU A 71 12.31 13.14 2.39
C LEU A 71 11.24 14.11 1.85
N TRP A 72 10.74 15.01 2.70
CA TRP A 72 9.48 15.74 2.49
C TRP A 72 9.62 17.13 1.87
N LEU A 73 10.77 17.79 1.95
CA LEU A 73 10.96 19.13 1.34
C LEU A 73 11.35 19.06 -0.15
N ARG A 74 11.39 17.85 -0.72
CA ARG A 74 11.71 17.62 -2.14
C ARG A 74 10.50 17.78 -3.05
N ASN A 75 10.75 17.87 -4.35
CA ASN A 75 9.69 17.90 -5.36
C ASN A 75 8.80 16.63 -5.28
N PRO A 76 7.47 16.77 -5.10
CA PRO A 76 6.54 15.64 -4.97
C PRO A 76 6.55 14.64 -6.14
N ASN A 77 6.84 15.09 -7.37
CA ASN A 77 6.93 14.21 -8.54
C ASN A 77 8.11 13.23 -8.41
N ILE A 78 9.27 13.74 -7.97
CA ILE A 78 10.46 12.92 -7.73
C ILE A 78 10.18 11.94 -6.59
N GLN A 79 9.56 12.40 -5.51
CA GLN A 79 9.20 11.54 -4.38
C GLN A 79 8.28 10.39 -4.82
N ASN A 80 7.26 10.68 -5.64
CA ASN A 80 6.33 9.67 -6.18
C ASN A 80 7.04 8.63 -7.07
N GLU A 81 7.87 9.09 -8.01
CA GLU A 81 8.63 8.17 -8.87
C GLU A 81 9.57 7.27 -8.09
N GLU A 82 10.27 7.82 -7.09
CA GLU A 82 11.15 7.05 -6.23
C GLU A 82 10.38 6.07 -5.35
N GLU A 83 9.22 6.43 -4.80
CA GLU A 83 8.40 5.53 -4.01
C GLU A 83 7.93 4.31 -4.81
N LEU A 84 7.43 4.50 -6.04
CA LEU A 84 7.01 3.40 -6.91
C LEU A 84 8.17 2.42 -7.19
N LYS A 85 9.37 2.95 -7.45
CA LYS A 85 10.58 2.15 -7.69
C LYS A 85 11.08 1.49 -6.40
N MET A 86 10.98 2.17 -5.26
CA MET A 86 11.32 1.64 -3.94
C MET A 86 10.42 0.44 -3.59
N TYR A 87 9.12 0.53 -3.88
CA TYR A 87 8.21 -0.61 -3.71
C TYR A 87 8.58 -1.78 -4.62
N CYS A 88 9.03 -1.52 -5.85
CA CYS A 88 9.59 -2.58 -6.71
C CYS A 88 10.83 -3.24 -6.09
N GLU A 89 11.74 -2.48 -5.47
CA GLU A 89 12.94 -3.02 -4.83
C GLU A 89 12.62 -3.91 -3.62
N MET A 90 11.65 -3.53 -2.78
CA MET A 90 11.33 -4.30 -1.56
C MET A 90 10.37 -5.46 -1.80
N PHE A 91 9.74 -5.53 -2.97
CA PHE A 91 8.65 -6.47 -3.23
C PHE A 91 9.05 -7.93 -3.03
N GLU A 92 10.28 -8.29 -3.35
CA GLU A 92 10.79 -9.66 -3.15
C GLU A 92 10.84 -10.06 -1.66
N TYR A 93 11.11 -9.11 -0.76
CA TYR A 93 11.11 -9.35 0.68
C TYR A 93 9.68 -9.57 1.20
N ILE A 94 8.73 -8.75 0.72
CA ILE A 94 7.31 -8.90 1.03
C ILE A 94 6.80 -10.29 0.60
N LEU A 95 7.14 -10.71 -0.61
CA LEU A 95 6.77 -12.04 -1.11
C LEU A 95 7.38 -13.17 -0.28
N ALA A 96 8.65 -13.04 0.12
CA ALA A 96 9.30 -14.04 0.97
C ALA A 96 8.57 -14.21 2.31
N ASP A 97 8.18 -13.11 2.95
CA ASP A 97 7.46 -13.16 4.23
C ASP A 97 6.04 -13.70 4.09
N LEU A 98 5.33 -13.36 3.01
CA LEU A 98 4.03 -13.96 2.68
C LEU A 98 4.14 -15.48 2.46
N ILE A 99 5.21 -15.95 1.82
CA ILE A 99 5.46 -17.38 1.60
C ILE A 99 5.71 -18.10 2.92
N ILE A 100 6.48 -17.49 3.82
CA ILE A 100 6.75 -18.06 5.16
C ILE A 100 5.47 -18.15 5.99
N LYS A 101 4.55 -17.19 5.85
CA LYS A 101 3.27 -17.16 6.57
C LYS A 101 2.20 -18.06 5.97
N ALA A 102 2.38 -18.49 4.73
CA ALA A 102 1.39 -19.30 4.06
C ALA A 102 1.06 -20.58 4.82
N SER A 103 -0.24 -20.82 4.99
CA SER A 103 -0.79 -21.99 5.65
C SER A 103 -2.07 -22.42 4.92
N ASP A 104 -2.90 -23.27 5.53
CA ASP A 104 -4.24 -23.57 4.99
C ASP A 104 -5.28 -22.46 5.26
N ILE A 105 -4.96 -21.51 6.15
CA ILE A 105 -5.80 -20.33 6.43
C ILE A 105 -5.47 -19.22 5.42
N PRO A 106 -6.46 -18.67 4.69
CA PRO A 106 -6.25 -17.55 3.78
C PRO A 106 -5.67 -16.30 4.45
N ILE A 107 -4.99 -15.47 3.67
CA ILE A 107 -4.35 -14.24 4.16
C ILE A 107 -5.04 -13.03 3.52
N VAL A 108 -5.35 -12.01 4.31
CA VAL A 108 -5.63 -10.66 3.83
C VAL A 108 -4.35 -9.84 3.93
N ALA A 109 -3.76 -9.50 2.79
CA ALA A 109 -2.53 -8.75 2.68
C ALA A 109 -2.82 -7.32 2.20
N GLU A 110 -2.36 -6.30 2.93
CA GLU A 110 -2.58 -4.90 2.57
C GLU A 110 -1.31 -4.04 2.64
N GLY A 111 -1.23 -3.06 1.75
CA GLY A 111 -0.11 -2.12 1.69
C GLY A 111 0.01 -1.40 0.36
N ALA A 112 0.61 -0.21 0.38
CA ALA A 112 0.86 0.56 -0.84
C ALA A 112 1.78 -0.21 -1.81
N ALA A 113 2.73 -0.98 -1.30
CA ALA A 113 3.70 -1.76 -2.08
C ALA A 113 3.08 -2.82 -3.02
N PHE A 114 1.80 -3.19 -2.84
CA PHE A 114 1.10 -4.08 -3.76
C PHE A 114 0.68 -3.34 -5.04
N LEU A 115 1.67 -2.99 -5.86
CA LEU A 115 1.46 -2.26 -7.11
C LEU A 115 0.71 -3.12 -8.15
N PRO A 116 -0.21 -2.54 -8.94
CA PRO A 116 -0.99 -3.31 -9.93
C PRO A 116 -0.13 -4.11 -10.92
N ASN A 117 0.97 -3.53 -11.41
CA ASN A 117 1.88 -4.18 -12.33
C ASN A 117 2.64 -5.36 -11.70
N LEU A 118 3.01 -5.25 -10.42
CA LEU A 118 3.67 -6.33 -9.67
C LEU A 118 2.70 -7.48 -9.42
N MET A 119 1.45 -7.18 -9.05
CA MET A 119 0.38 -8.17 -8.90
C MET A 119 0.12 -8.92 -10.22
N LYS A 120 0.07 -8.19 -11.34
CA LYS A 120 -0.08 -8.79 -12.66
C LYS A 120 1.09 -9.70 -13.03
N LYS A 121 2.32 -9.23 -12.78
CA LYS A 121 3.56 -9.95 -13.10
C LYS A 121 3.63 -11.31 -12.41
N ILE A 122 3.14 -11.41 -11.18
CA ILE A 122 3.12 -12.67 -10.43
C ILE A 122 1.83 -13.48 -10.64
N GLY A 123 0.93 -13.05 -11.53
CA GLY A 123 -0.24 -13.81 -11.93
C GLY A 123 -1.46 -13.69 -11.01
N ILE A 124 -1.56 -12.66 -10.16
CA ILE A 124 -2.74 -12.46 -9.31
C ILE A 124 -3.97 -12.14 -10.17
N SER A 125 -5.05 -12.88 -9.96
CA SER A 125 -6.31 -12.69 -10.68
C SER A 125 -7.08 -11.46 -10.17
N GLN A 126 -8.02 -10.98 -10.98
CA GLN A 126 -8.85 -9.81 -10.64
C GLN A 126 -9.67 -10.01 -9.36
N SER A 127 -10.10 -11.25 -9.05
CA SER A 127 -10.86 -11.55 -7.83
C SER A 127 -9.99 -11.70 -6.58
N LYS A 128 -8.68 -11.46 -6.67
CA LYS A 128 -7.73 -11.55 -5.55
C LYS A 128 -6.97 -10.24 -5.30
N TYR A 129 -7.22 -9.21 -6.09
CA TYR A 129 -6.60 -7.90 -5.92
C TYR A 129 -7.62 -6.78 -6.15
N ILE A 130 -7.60 -5.80 -5.26
CA ILE A 130 -8.29 -4.52 -5.46
C ILE A 130 -7.32 -3.36 -5.22
N CYS A 131 -7.37 -2.36 -6.10
CA CYS A 131 -6.67 -1.10 -5.91
C CYS A 131 -7.62 -0.08 -5.27
N MET A 132 -7.33 0.34 -4.04
CA MET A 132 -8.10 1.34 -3.32
C MET A 132 -7.33 2.66 -3.25
N VAL A 133 -7.97 3.76 -3.63
CA VAL A 133 -7.35 5.09 -3.58
C VAL A 133 -8.34 6.12 -3.06
N PRO A 134 -7.91 7.14 -2.29
CA PRO A 134 -8.79 8.23 -1.92
C PRO A 134 -8.85 9.29 -3.04
N THR A 135 -9.87 10.14 -3.01
CA THR A 135 -9.79 11.43 -3.71
C THR A 135 -8.81 12.37 -3.01
N LYS A 136 -8.25 13.33 -3.74
CA LYS A 136 -7.30 14.31 -3.18
C LYS A 136 -7.87 15.02 -1.95
N GLN A 137 -9.10 15.52 -2.07
CA GLN A 137 -9.76 16.27 -1.01
C GLN A 137 -9.97 15.41 0.24
N PHE A 138 -10.53 14.20 0.06
CA PHE A 138 -10.75 13.26 1.16
C PHE A 138 -9.44 12.91 1.86
N GLN A 139 -8.39 12.60 1.10
CA GLN A 139 -7.07 12.27 1.66
C GLN A 139 -6.52 13.41 2.51
N TYR A 140 -6.55 14.63 1.99
CA TYR A 140 -6.03 15.81 2.69
C TYR A 140 -6.78 16.06 4.01
N GLU A 141 -8.12 16.06 3.97
CA GLU A 141 -8.97 16.27 5.15
C GLU A 141 -8.78 15.19 6.22
N GLU A 142 -8.66 13.92 5.81
CA GLU A 142 -8.44 12.82 6.73
C GLU A 142 -7.06 12.87 7.39
N TYR A 143 -6.01 13.29 6.67
CA TYR A 143 -4.69 13.48 7.27
C TYR A 143 -4.66 14.65 8.25
N LEU A 144 -5.38 15.75 7.99
CA LEU A 144 -5.48 16.87 8.93
C LEU A 144 -6.08 16.47 10.28
N LYS A 145 -6.97 15.47 10.30
CA LYS A 145 -7.60 14.98 11.54
C LYS A 145 -6.67 14.10 12.37
N ARG A 146 -5.53 13.66 11.83
CA ARG A 146 -4.64 12.69 12.50
C ARG A 146 -3.74 13.37 13.52
N PRO A 147 -3.88 13.07 14.82
CA PRO A 147 -3.11 13.76 15.86
C PRO A 147 -1.60 13.50 15.76
N TRP A 148 -1.20 12.37 15.16
CA TRP A 148 0.20 12.00 15.00
C TRP A 148 0.93 12.75 13.89
N VAL A 149 0.24 13.36 12.92
CA VAL A 149 0.87 14.03 11.77
C VAL A 149 1.79 15.19 12.21
N PRO A 150 1.35 16.12 13.08
CA PRO A 150 2.24 17.15 13.63
C PRO A 150 3.44 16.59 14.41
N HIS A 151 3.28 15.43 15.06
CA HIS A 151 4.38 14.77 15.77
C HIS A 151 5.39 14.16 14.81
N TYR A 152 4.92 13.53 13.75
CA TYR A 152 5.76 12.94 12.71
C TYR A 152 6.62 14.01 12.02
N LEU A 153 6.03 15.15 11.64
CA LEU A 153 6.73 16.26 10.99
C LEU A 153 7.48 17.18 11.96
N ARG A 154 7.56 16.86 13.26
CA ARG A 154 8.18 17.74 14.26
C ARG A 154 9.63 18.10 13.91
N GLY A 155 10.37 17.15 13.34
CA GLY A 155 11.77 17.31 12.95
C GLY A 155 12.01 18.00 11.61
N CYS A 156 10.95 18.38 10.87
CA CYS A 156 11.10 19.10 9.61
C CYS A 156 11.39 20.59 9.84
N GLY A 157 12.29 21.16 9.04
CA GLY A 157 12.61 22.59 9.03
C GLY A 157 11.43 23.47 8.58
N ASN A 158 10.57 22.95 7.69
CA ASN A 158 9.32 23.60 7.27
C ASN A 158 8.18 22.58 7.23
N LYS A 159 7.34 22.58 8.26
CA LYS A 159 6.34 21.52 8.49
C LYS A 159 5.16 21.65 7.55
N GLU A 160 4.76 22.88 7.27
CA GLU A 160 3.66 23.21 6.37
C GLU A 160 4.02 22.76 4.95
N LEU A 161 5.22 23.12 4.46
CA LEU A 161 5.68 22.69 3.15
C LEU A 161 5.88 21.17 3.07
N ALA A 162 6.43 20.55 4.13
CA ALA A 162 6.57 19.10 4.19
C ALA A 162 5.22 18.38 4.09
N PHE A 163 4.20 18.89 4.78
CA PHE A 163 2.84 18.34 4.72
C PHE A 163 2.23 18.52 3.33
N GLU A 164 2.31 19.71 2.73
CA GLU A 164 1.80 19.97 1.38
C GLU A 164 2.47 19.07 0.33
N ASN A 165 3.80 18.94 0.40
CA ASN A 165 4.54 18.06 -0.51
C ASN A 165 4.16 16.60 -0.33
N TRP A 166 3.99 16.14 0.92
CA TRP A 166 3.53 14.78 1.21
C TRP A 166 2.14 14.54 0.64
N MET A 167 1.17 15.43 0.88
CA MET A 167 -0.20 15.29 0.36
C MET A 167 -0.22 15.31 -1.17
N GLN A 168 0.58 16.17 -1.80
CA GLN A 168 0.72 16.19 -3.24
C GLN A 168 1.35 14.89 -3.78
N ARG A 169 2.35 14.34 -3.08
CA ARG A 169 2.98 13.06 -3.43
C ARG A 169 1.99 11.91 -3.34
N ASP A 170 1.24 11.79 -2.24
CA ASP A 170 0.26 10.72 -2.03
C ASP A 170 -0.88 10.77 -3.08
N TYR A 171 -1.26 11.98 -3.52
CA TYR A 171 -2.21 12.19 -4.61
C TYR A 171 -1.65 11.75 -5.98
N LEU A 172 -0.40 12.11 -6.29
CA LEU A 172 0.28 11.67 -7.52
C LEU A 172 0.38 10.13 -7.54
N TYR A 173 0.76 9.54 -6.41
CA TYR A 173 0.82 8.09 -6.23
C TYR A 173 -0.54 7.44 -6.47
N ALA A 174 -1.60 7.95 -5.82
CA ALA A 174 -2.97 7.49 -6.01
C ALA A 174 -3.40 7.51 -7.47
N SER A 175 -3.07 8.59 -8.19
CA SER A 175 -3.42 8.74 -9.60
C SER A 175 -2.73 7.69 -10.47
N VAL A 176 -1.42 7.49 -10.27
CA VAL A 176 -0.63 6.49 -11.03
C VAL A 176 -1.16 5.08 -10.80
N VAL A 177 -1.31 4.65 -9.54
CA VAL A 177 -1.73 3.26 -9.25
C VAL A 177 -3.19 3.00 -9.63
N LEU A 178 -4.05 4.02 -9.60
CA LEU A 178 -5.43 3.91 -10.09
C LEU A 178 -5.46 3.70 -11.61
N GLU A 179 -4.70 4.50 -12.34
CA GLU A 179 -4.61 4.39 -13.80
C GLU A 179 -4.03 3.04 -14.23
N ASP A 180 -2.95 2.59 -13.58
CA ASP A 180 -2.34 1.29 -13.84
C ASP A 180 -3.30 0.13 -13.54
N ALA A 181 -4.02 0.18 -12.41
CA ALA A 181 -5.00 -0.84 -12.07
C ALA A 181 -6.11 -0.92 -13.13
N ARG A 182 -6.63 0.22 -13.59
CA ARG A 182 -7.65 0.29 -14.65
C ARG A 182 -7.11 -0.27 -15.97
N LYS A 183 -5.91 0.12 -16.40
CA LYS A 183 -5.27 -0.38 -17.63
C LYS A 183 -5.07 -1.89 -17.60
N LEU A 184 -4.74 -2.44 -16.44
CA LEU A 184 -4.51 -3.88 -16.26
C LEU A 184 -5.79 -4.69 -16.00
N GLY A 185 -6.94 -4.00 -15.94
CA GLY A 185 -8.26 -4.60 -15.74
C GLY A 185 -8.54 -5.05 -14.30
N TYR A 186 -7.81 -4.54 -13.30
CA TYR A 186 -8.10 -4.82 -11.90
C TYR A 186 -9.30 -4.01 -11.40
N HIS A 187 -9.99 -4.55 -10.40
CA HIS A 187 -11.02 -3.79 -9.70
C HIS A 187 -10.40 -2.60 -8.97
N THR A 188 -11.11 -1.48 -8.99
CA THR A 188 -10.68 -0.24 -8.33
C THR A 188 -11.80 0.30 -7.47
N LEU A 189 -11.45 0.89 -6.33
CA LEU A 189 -12.37 1.58 -5.44
C LEU A 189 -11.80 2.97 -5.15
N VAL A 190 -12.53 4.01 -5.55
CA VAL A 190 -12.21 5.40 -5.20
C VAL A 190 -13.01 5.77 -3.95
N VAL A 191 -12.31 6.20 -2.90
CA VAL A 191 -12.90 6.59 -1.63
C VAL A 191 -12.93 8.11 -1.55
N ASP A 192 -14.13 8.67 -1.57
CA ASP A 192 -14.38 10.11 -1.57
C ASP A 192 -15.13 10.61 -0.33
N GLY A 193 -15.43 9.71 0.61
CA GLY A 193 -16.18 10.01 1.83
C GLY A 193 -17.71 9.97 1.68
N THR A 194 -18.24 9.69 0.48
CA THR A 194 -19.70 9.60 0.25
C THR A 194 -20.30 8.27 0.73
N LYS A 195 -19.48 7.22 0.75
CA LYS A 195 -19.85 5.89 1.24
C LYS A 195 -19.25 5.61 2.60
N SER A 196 -20.01 4.91 3.43
CA SER A 196 -19.53 4.45 4.73
C SER A 196 -18.41 3.41 4.57
N ILE A 197 -17.70 3.15 5.67
CA ILE A 197 -16.66 2.12 5.68
C ILE A 197 -17.26 0.73 5.45
N GLU A 198 -18.47 0.48 5.95
CA GLU A 198 -19.23 -0.76 5.76
C GLU A 198 -19.65 -0.95 4.30
N GLU A 199 -20.09 0.11 3.62
CA GLU A 199 -20.43 0.03 2.19
C GLU A 199 -19.20 -0.29 1.33
N ASN A 200 -18.07 0.35 1.64
CA ASN A 200 -16.79 0.05 0.97
C ASN A 200 -16.32 -1.37 1.28
N TYR A 201 -16.48 -1.84 2.52
CA TYR A 201 -16.20 -3.21 2.93
C TYR A 201 -17.02 -4.22 2.11
N LEU A 202 -18.34 -4.04 2.02
CA LEU A 202 -19.22 -4.94 1.26
C LEU A 202 -18.84 -4.98 -0.23
N ALA A 203 -18.40 -3.86 -0.80
CA ALA A 203 -17.91 -3.83 -2.18
C ALA A 203 -16.64 -4.66 -2.36
N VAL A 204 -15.68 -4.57 -1.43
CA VAL A 204 -14.45 -5.36 -1.44
C VAL A 204 -14.73 -6.84 -1.25
N GLU A 205 -15.56 -7.19 -0.26
CA GLU A 205 -15.98 -8.57 0.01
C GLU A 205 -16.60 -9.24 -1.23
N LYS A 206 -17.51 -8.53 -1.91
CA LYS A 206 -18.12 -8.99 -3.16
C LYS A 206 -17.10 -9.23 -4.28
N ILE A 207 -16.09 -8.37 -4.43
CA ILE A 207 -15.02 -8.52 -5.44
C ILE A 207 -14.19 -9.78 -5.16
N PHE A 208 -13.91 -10.03 -3.89
CA PHE A 208 -13.17 -11.21 -3.44
C PHE A 208 -13.99 -12.50 -3.45
N LYS A 209 -15.30 -12.40 -3.71
CA LYS A 209 -16.25 -13.52 -3.73
C LYS A 209 -16.24 -14.29 -2.40
N LEU A 210 -16.21 -13.52 -1.32
CA LEU A 210 -16.31 -13.98 0.06
C LEU A 210 -17.75 -13.85 0.57
#